data_AF-A0A4R5PDX3-F1
#
_entry.id   AF-A0A4R5PDX3-F1
#
_cell.length_a   1.000
_cell.length_b   1.000
_cell.length_c   1.000
_cell.angle_alpha   90.00
_cell.angle_beta   90.00
_cell.angle_gamma   90.00
#
_symmetry.space_group_name_H-M   'P 1'
#
loop_
_entity.id
_entity.type
_entity.pdbx_description
1 polymer ?
#
loop_
_entity_poly.entity_id
_entity_poly.type
_entity_poly.pdbx_seq_one_letter_code
_entity_poly.pdbx_strand_id
1 'polypeptide(L)' 'MRSKLGWVTQELAATRADIIDANSPDDKSMLDGFTRYVEHVKSELIAGHDITDSIDKTYPEGCS' A
#
# COMPACT_ATOMS: atom_id res chain seq x y z
N MET A 1 -8.44 -19.08 6.74
CA MET A 1 -8.76 -18.19 5.60
C MET A 1 -9.23 -16.85 6.15
N ARG A 2 -8.40 -15.79 6.06
CA ARG A 2 -8.91 -14.43 6.20
C ARG A 2 -9.50 -14.06 4.85
N SER A 3 -10.78 -13.73 4.80
CA SER A 3 -11.45 -13.26 3.59
C SER A 3 -10.73 -12.00 3.10
N LYS A 4 -10.53 -11.86 1.78
CA LYS A 4 -9.84 -10.72 1.14
C LYS A 4 -10.33 -9.36 1.65
N LEU A 5 -11.62 -9.26 2.01
CA LEU A 5 -12.25 -8.11 2.67
C LEU A 5 -11.70 -7.77 4.06
N GLY A 6 -11.41 -8.79 4.88
CA GLY A 6 -10.80 -8.59 6.20
C GLY A 6 -9.38 -8.04 6.12
N TRP A 7 -8.61 -8.45 5.11
CA TRP A 7 -7.28 -7.92 4.83
C TRP A 7 -7.33 -6.46 4.34
N VAL A 8 -8.16 -6.16 3.33
CA VAL A 8 -8.33 -4.78 2.84
C VAL A 8 -8.78 -3.84 3.96
N THR A 9 -9.64 -4.29 4.87
CA THR A 9 -10.09 -3.48 6.00
C THR A 9 -8.96 -3.19 6.99
N GLN A 10 -8.05 -4.16 7.19
CA GLN A 10 -6.94 -4.04 8.12
C GLN A 10 -5.85 -3.10 7.57
N GLU A 11 -5.52 -3.23 6.29
CA GLU A 11 -4.58 -2.34 5.60
C GLU A 11 -5.14 -0.91 5.49
N LEU A 12 -6.45 -0.77 5.24
CA LEU A 12 -7.10 0.55 5.22
C LEU A 12 -7.11 1.21 6.60
N ALA A 13 -7.27 0.43 7.68
CA ALA A 13 -7.21 0.93 9.04
C ALA A 13 -5.78 1.35 9.44
N ALA A 14 -4.76 0.59 9.04
CA ALA A 14 -3.35 0.93 9.23
C ALA A 14 -2.99 2.21 8.46
N THR A 15 -3.33 2.26 7.17
CA THR A 15 -3.14 3.45 6.31
C THR A 15 -3.80 4.69 6.91
N ARG A 16 -5.01 4.55 7.49
CA ARG A 16 -5.70 5.66 8.16
C ARG A 16 -4.99 6.10 9.44
N ALA A 17 -4.44 5.17 10.23
CA ALA A 17 -3.68 5.49 11.43
C ALA A 17 -2.39 6.23 11.09
N ASP A 18 -1.69 5.78 10.04
CA ASP A 18 -0.47 6.39 9.53
C ASP A 18 -0.70 7.82 9.01
N ILE A 19 -1.81 8.07 8.30
CA ILE A 19 -2.20 9.43 7.88
C ILE A 19 -2.46 10.35 9.08
N ILE A 20 -3.05 9.83 10.16
CA ILE A 20 -3.33 10.60 11.38
C ILE A 20 -2.04 10.90 12.14
N ASP A 21 -1.11 9.96 12.19
CA ASP A 21 0.21 10.10 12.84
C ASP A 21 1.13 11.05 12.06
N ALA A 22 1.06 11.04 10.72
CA ALA A 22 1.77 11.95 9.83
C ALA A 22 1.28 13.41 9.88
N ASN A 23 0.58 13.85 10.93
CA ASN A 23 0.18 15.25 11.17
C ASN A 23 1.36 16.23 11.44
N SER A 24 2.52 15.98 10.84
CA SER A 24 3.50 17.03 10.53
C SER A 24 3.09 17.68 9.21
N PRO A 25 2.62 18.94 9.19
CA PRO A 25 1.98 19.56 8.03
C PRO A 25 2.84 19.66 6.75
N ASP A 26 4.14 19.39 6.84
CA ASP A 26 5.09 19.40 5.73
C ASP A 26 5.61 18.01 5.30
N ASP A 27 5.31 16.92 6.03
CA ASP A 27 5.80 15.59 5.68
C ASP A 27 4.81 14.84 4.77
N LYS A 28 5.14 14.82 3.47
CA LYS A 28 4.38 14.10 2.45
C LYS A 28 5.02 12.76 2.05
N SER A 29 6.13 12.37 2.68
CA SER A 29 6.89 11.19 2.25
C SER A 29 6.02 9.93 2.26
N MET A 30 5.11 9.81 3.23
CA MET A 30 4.21 8.67 3.36
C MET A 30 3.10 8.68 2.30
N LEU A 31 2.57 9.87 1.96
CA LEU A 31 1.59 10.04 0.89
C LEU A 31 2.19 9.72 -0.49
N ASP A 32 3.43 10.15 -0.73
CA ASP A 32 4.15 9.90 -1.98
C ASP A 32 4.48 8.41 -2.12
N GLY A 33 4.88 7.76 -1.03
CA GLY A 33 5.10 6.31 -0.98
C GLY A 33 3.83 5.52 -1.31
N PHE A 34 2.71 5.88 -0.69
CA PHE A 34 1.42 5.24 -0.96
C PHE A 34 0.94 5.48 -2.40
N THR A 35 1.13 6.69 -2.93
CA THR A 35 0.78 7.00 -4.33
C THR A 35 1.56 6.12 -5.31
N ARG A 36 2.86 5.90 -5.04
CA ARG A 36 3.69 4.99 -5.85
C ARG A 36 3.22 3.55 -5.77
N TYR A 37 2.83 3.09 -4.58
CA TYR A 37 2.26 1.75 -4.40
C TYR A 37 0.97 1.56 -5.22
N VAL A 38 0.05 2.54 -5.20
CA VAL A 38 -1.19 2.47 -5.99
C VAL A 38 -0.93 2.43 -7.49
N GLU A 39 0.02 3.23 -8.01
CA GLU A 39 0.40 3.19 -9.43
C GLU A 39 1.11 1.88 -9.82
N HIS A 40 1.84 1.28 -8.88
CA HIS A 40 2.46 -0.03 -9.06
C HIS A 40 1.40 -1.12 -9.24
N VAL A 41 0.48 -1.26 -8.28
CA VAL A 41 -0.64 -2.23 -8.34
C VAL A 41 -1.47 -2.04 -9.61
N LYS A 42 -1.74 -0.79 -9.99
CA LYS A 42 -2.44 -0.48 -11.25
C LYS A 42 -1.68 -0.98 -12.48
N SER A 43 -0.35 -0.87 -12.48
CA SER A 43 0.49 -1.36 -13.58
C SER A 43 0.45 -2.88 -13.68
N GLU A 44 0.52 -3.59 -12.56
CA GLU A 44 0.37 -5.06 -12.50
C GLU A 44 -1.01 -5.52 -13.00
N LEU A 45 -2.07 -4.82 -12.58
CA LEU A 45 -3.43 -5.10 -13.05
C LEU A 45 -3.57 -4.90 -14.58
N ILE A 46 -2.92 -3.89 -15.14
CA ILE A 46 -2.89 -3.67 -16.61
C ILE A 46 -2.09 -4.76 -17.31
N ALA A 47 -0.94 -5.15 -16.74
CA ALA A 47 -0.07 -6.17 -17.30
C ALA A 47 -0.63 -7.60 -17.14
N GLY A 48 -1.58 -7.79 -16.21
CA GLY A 48 -2.19 -9.07 -15.90
C GLY A 48 -1.27 -10.04 -15.16
N HIS A 49 -0.18 -9.54 -14.58
CA HIS A 49 0.78 -10.31 -13.78
C HIS A 49 1.58 -9.37 -12.86
N ASP A 50 2.15 -9.94 -11.80
CA ASP A 50 2.95 -9.20 -10.82
C ASP A 50 4.26 -8.72 -11.45
N ILE A 51 4.66 -7.50 -11.11
CA ILE A 51 5.86 -6.83 -11.61
C ILE A 51 6.74 -6.57 -10.39
N THR A 52 8.00 -7.02 -10.39
CA THR A 52 8.87 -6.74 -9.24
C THR A 52 9.26 -5.27 -9.17
N ASP A 53 8.97 -4.60 -8.06
CA ASP A 53 9.42 -3.24 -7.76
C ASP A 53 10.04 -3.15 -6.36
N SER A 54 10.85 -2.11 -6.17
CA SER A 54 11.36 -1.73 -4.86
C SER A 54 10.26 -1.41 -3.84
N ILE A 55 9.08 -0.97 -4.31
CA ILE A 55 7.93 -0.63 -3.47
C ILE A 55 7.38 -1.87 -2.74
N ASP A 56 7.53 -3.07 -3.33
CA ASP A 56 7.07 -4.34 -2.74
C ASP A 56 7.82 -4.69 -1.45
N LYS A 57 9.05 -4.17 -1.28
CA LYS A 57 9.78 -4.33 -0.02
C LYS A 57 9.22 -3.44 1.09
N THR A 58 8.60 -2.34 0.70
CA THR A 58 7.96 -1.38 1.60
C THR A 58 6.55 -1.85 1.95
N TYR A 59 5.84 -2.42 0.98
CA TYR A 59 4.50 -2.99 1.11
C TYR A 59 4.53 -4.45 0.62
N PRO A 60 4.99 -5.41 1.46
CA PRO A 60 5.10 -6.80 1.06
C PRO A 60 3.73 -7.39 0.72
N GLU A 61 3.60 -7.83 -0.53
CA GLU A 61 2.42 -8.50 -1.07
C GLU A 61 2.46 -9.99 -0.70
N GLY A 62 1.45 -10.48 0.03
CA GLY A 62 1.32 -11.89 0.42
C GLY A 62 1.72 -12.22 1.86
N CYS A 63 1.20 -13.34 2.38
CA CYS A 63 1.53 -13.82 3.73
C CYS A 63 2.85 -14.61 3.73
N SER A 64 3.66 -14.39 4.78
CA SER A 64 4.68 -15.36 5.23
C SER A 64 4.06 -16.60 5.85
#